data_AF-A0A3L6QCX3-F1
#
_entry.id   AF-A0A3L6QCX3-F1
#
_cell.length_a   1.000
_cell.length_b   1.000
_cell.length_c   1.000
_cell.angle_alpha   90.00
_cell.angle_beta   90.00
_cell.angle_gamma   90.00
#
_symmetry.space_group_name_H-M   'P 1'
#
loop_
_entity.id
_entity.type
_entity.pdbx_description
1 polymer ?
#
loop_
_entity_poly.entity_id
_entity_poly.type
_entity_poly.pdbx_seq_one_letter_code
_entity_poly.pdbx_strand_id
1 'polypeptide(L)'
;MALGAEAVHAANPNVLVILSGLDFDTTLSFLHSKKAELQFTGKLVYEQHWYGFSDGGDWEIRNQNDACGMVVDSIWAKGLFLLQQGWPLFFSEFGFDMCGAHIGDNRYLTCFLSPGLPNSREPYNVIFHPQTGLCVLAKASKSLELGPCDESNAWNYTSAFELVEKSTGQCLQATFVGENAKLGTDCSKPSSKWQLISNSRMHVSAELTKNGTRVCLDAGPDGAIITNQCKCLTVDPTCNPESQWFKVILSSRDTPGGSSILQLPSVGPWPPKSLSS
;
A
#
# COMPACT_ATOMS: atom_id res chain seq x y z
N MET A 1 19.29 22.80 -6.73
CA MET A 1 18.03 22.61 -5.99
C MET A 1 17.79 23.72 -4.95
N ALA A 2 18.63 23.92 -3.93
CA ALA A 2 18.37 24.89 -2.86
C ALA A 2 18.11 26.33 -3.33
N LEU A 3 18.97 26.91 -4.18
CA LEU A 3 18.79 28.28 -4.68
C LEU A 3 17.45 28.49 -5.41
N GLY A 4 16.98 27.49 -6.16
CA GLY A 4 15.69 27.55 -6.85
C GLY A 4 14.53 27.50 -5.86
N ALA A 5 14.61 26.63 -4.86
CA ALA A 5 13.62 26.55 -3.79
C ALA A 5 13.48 27.87 -3.03
N GLU A 6 14.62 28.51 -2.69
CA GLU A 6 14.63 29.82 -2.03
C GLU A 6 14.01 30.90 -2.92
N ALA A 7 14.33 30.92 -4.21
CA ALA A 7 13.77 31.90 -5.15
C ALA A 7 12.25 31.76 -5.28
N VAL A 8 11.73 30.54 -5.39
CA VAL A 8 10.28 30.28 -5.44
C VAL A 8 9.61 30.73 -4.15
N HIS A 9 10.16 30.37 -2.99
CA HIS A 9 9.58 30.73 -1.70
C HIS A 9 9.62 32.25 -1.45
N ALA A 10 10.72 32.91 -1.82
CA ALA A 10 10.85 34.37 -1.72
C ALA A 10 9.86 35.11 -2.63
N ALA A 11 9.58 34.56 -3.82
CA ALA A 11 8.58 35.13 -4.73
C ALA A 11 7.14 34.94 -4.22
N ASN A 12 6.84 33.81 -3.57
CA ASN A 12 5.54 33.58 -2.96
C ASN A 12 5.63 32.60 -1.76
N PRO A 13 5.56 33.10 -0.51
CA PRO A 13 5.68 32.24 0.67
C PRO A 13 4.44 31.38 0.94
N ASN A 14 3.33 31.61 0.22
CA ASN A 14 2.08 30.88 0.42
C ASN A 14 2.01 29.56 -0.34
N VAL A 15 2.87 29.33 -1.33
CA VAL A 15 2.87 28.07 -2.12
C VAL A 15 3.76 27.00 -1.49
N LEU A 16 3.53 25.75 -1.87
CA LEU A 16 4.45 24.64 -1.63
C LEU A 16 5.60 24.72 -2.62
N VAL A 17 6.78 24.29 -2.19
CA VAL A 17 7.96 24.13 -3.04
C VAL A 17 8.19 22.64 -3.25
N ILE A 18 8.07 22.21 -4.50
CA ILE A 18 8.28 20.81 -4.89
C ILE A 18 9.72 20.66 -5.35
N LEU A 19 10.47 19.76 -4.72
CA LEU A 19 11.82 19.38 -5.14
C LEU A 19 11.79 18.02 -5.82
N SER A 20 12.12 18.04 -7.09
CA SER A 20 12.22 16.86 -7.94
C SER A 20 13.50 16.07 -7.70
N GLY A 21 13.48 14.81 -8.12
CA GLY A 21 14.63 13.94 -8.11
C GLY A 21 15.71 14.36 -9.11
N LEU A 22 16.69 13.49 -9.29
CA LEU A 22 17.63 13.52 -10.40
C LEU A 22 17.34 12.31 -11.30
N ASP A 23 17.95 12.32 -12.49
CA ASP A 23 17.82 11.24 -13.47
C ASP A 23 16.36 11.00 -13.86
N PHE A 24 15.78 11.98 -14.56
CA PHE A 24 14.35 12.03 -14.91
C PHE A 24 13.43 11.91 -13.68
N ASP A 25 13.86 12.52 -12.58
CA ASP A 25 13.19 12.54 -11.28
C ASP A 25 12.94 11.16 -10.65
N THR A 26 13.63 10.13 -11.13
CA THR A 26 13.47 8.76 -10.64
C THR A 26 14.22 8.49 -9.33
N THR A 27 15.17 9.35 -8.94
CA THR A 27 15.95 9.16 -7.72
C THR A 27 16.18 10.42 -6.90
N LEU A 28 15.87 10.33 -5.61
CA LEU A 28 16.18 11.28 -4.54
C LEU A 28 17.32 10.77 -3.64
N SER A 29 18.05 9.73 -4.05
CA SER A 29 19.06 9.05 -3.24
C SER A 29 20.21 9.97 -2.78
N PHE A 30 20.47 11.07 -3.48
CA PHE A 30 21.44 12.08 -3.06
C PHE A 30 21.08 12.74 -1.71
N LEU A 31 19.82 12.65 -1.28
CA LEU A 31 19.35 13.14 0.02
C LEU A 31 19.64 12.20 1.19
N HIS A 32 20.18 10.99 0.94
CA HIS A 32 20.62 10.09 2.02
C HIS A 32 21.71 10.71 2.87
N SER A 33 22.69 11.34 2.23
CA SER A 33 23.87 11.90 2.90
C SER A 33 23.66 13.35 3.33
N LYS A 34 22.93 14.14 2.54
CA LYS A 34 22.74 15.56 2.79
C LYS A 34 21.35 16.04 2.36
N LYS A 35 20.57 16.54 3.32
CA LYS A 35 19.28 17.20 3.06
C LYS A 35 19.51 18.58 2.42
N ALA A 36 18.49 19.08 1.70
CA ALA A 36 18.51 20.44 1.21
C ALA A 36 18.54 21.44 2.39
N GLU A 37 19.55 22.29 2.43
CA GLU A 37 19.65 23.39 3.39
C GLU A 37 18.80 24.55 2.88
N LEU A 38 17.72 24.86 3.60
CA LEU A 38 16.75 25.90 3.25
C LEU A 38 16.46 26.80 4.48
N GLN A 39 16.14 28.06 4.23
CA GLN A 39 15.80 29.07 5.24
C GLN A 39 14.33 29.00 5.68
N PHE A 40 13.49 28.25 4.95
CA PHE A 40 12.08 28.08 5.26
C PHE A 40 11.75 26.63 5.65
N THR A 41 10.67 26.47 6.41
CA THR A 41 10.18 25.16 6.89
C THR A 41 8.69 24.99 6.63
N GLY A 42 8.21 23.75 6.59
CA GLY A 42 6.77 23.45 6.47
C GLY A 42 6.16 23.72 5.08
N LYS A 43 6.97 24.03 4.08
CA LYS A 43 6.54 24.26 2.69
C LYS A 43 7.18 23.31 1.67
N LEU A 44 8.14 22.51 2.10
CA LEU A 44 8.90 21.62 1.23
C LEU A 44 8.18 20.27 1.05
N VAL A 45 8.05 19.84 -0.21
CA VAL A 45 7.55 18.53 -0.61
C VAL A 45 8.52 17.94 -1.64
N TYR A 46 8.76 16.63 -1.59
CA TYR A 46 9.55 15.94 -2.62
C TYR A 46 8.65 15.25 -3.63
N GLU A 47 9.11 15.13 -4.87
CA GLU A 47 8.46 14.30 -5.87
C GLU A 47 9.42 13.24 -6.42
N GLN A 48 8.86 12.11 -6.83
CA GLN A 48 9.58 11.04 -7.50
C GLN A 48 8.77 10.53 -8.69
N HIS A 49 9.44 10.13 -9.77
CA HIS A 49 8.81 9.43 -10.88
C HIS A 49 9.00 7.92 -10.74
N TRP A 50 7.99 7.13 -11.11
CA TRP A 50 8.12 5.68 -11.18
C TRP A 50 7.33 5.13 -12.37
N TYR A 51 8.04 4.53 -13.31
CA TYR A 51 7.50 3.85 -14.48
C TYR A 51 7.96 2.40 -14.53
N GLY A 52 7.08 1.49 -14.97
CA GLY A 52 7.43 0.07 -15.10
C GLY A 52 8.61 -0.16 -16.05
N PHE A 53 8.69 0.58 -17.17
CA PHE A 53 9.80 0.48 -18.12
C PHE A 53 11.15 0.97 -17.55
N SER A 54 11.15 1.75 -16.46
CA SER A 54 12.38 2.19 -15.78
C SER A 54 13.00 1.10 -14.89
N ASP A 55 12.30 -0.02 -14.70
CA ASP A 55 12.72 -1.13 -13.83
C ASP A 55 13.51 -2.21 -14.60
N GLY A 56 14.17 -1.84 -15.69
CA GLY A 56 15.15 -2.70 -16.39
C GLY A 56 14.57 -3.94 -17.09
N GLY A 57 13.25 -3.99 -17.31
CA GLY A 57 12.56 -5.13 -17.94
C GLY A 57 12.30 -6.30 -16.98
N ASP A 58 12.42 -6.10 -15.66
CA ASP A 58 12.20 -7.15 -14.66
C ASP A 58 10.75 -7.67 -14.68
N TRP A 59 9.79 -6.83 -15.04
CA TRP A 59 8.36 -7.17 -15.07
C TRP A 59 8.01 -8.22 -16.13
N GLU A 60 8.74 -8.26 -17.25
CA GLU A 60 8.55 -9.20 -18.34
C GLU A 60 9.30 -10.51 -18.12
N ILE A 61 10.47 -10.46 -17.48
CA ILE A 61 11.41 -11.60 -17.43
C ILE A 61 11.25 -12.42 -16.13
N ARG A 62 10.94 -11.76 -15.01
CA ARG A 62 10.86 -12.42 -13.70
C ARG A 62 9.43 -12.81 -13.35
N ASN A 63 9.28 -13.68 -12.35
CA ASN A 63 7.99 -13.85 -11.69
C ASN A 63 7.63 -12.56 -10.94
N GLN A 64 6.34 -12.28 -10.86
CA GLN A 64 5.81 -10.99 -10.39
C GLN A 64 6.14 -10.70 -8.92
N ASN A 65 6.25 -11.74 -8.09
CA ASN A 65 6.60 -11.61 -6.67
C ASN A 65 8.02 -11.10 -6.48
N ASP A 66 8.96 -11.69 -7.22
CA ASP A 66 10.37 -11.33 -7.16
C ASP A 66 10.63 -9.96 -7.78
N ALA A 67 9.99 -9.68 -8.93
CA ALA A 67 10.05 -8.37 -9.56
C ALA A 67 9.53 -7.28 -8.61
N CYS A 68 8.32 -7.44 -8.06
CA CYS A 68 7.72 -6.44 -7.18
C CYS A 68 8.52 -6.25 -5.89
N GLY A 69 9.01 -7.32 -5.25
CA GLY A 69 9.86 -7.21 -4.06
C GLY A 69 11.14 -6.42 -4.33
N MET A 70 11.85 -6.77 -5.41
CA MET A 70 13.09 -6.10 -5.80
C MET A 70 12.88 -4.62 -6.17
N VAL A 71 11.86 -4.35 -6.99
CA VAL A 71 11.58 -2.98 -7.44
C VAL A 71 11.12 -2.12 -6.28
N VAL A 72 10.25 -2.61 -5.40
CA VAL A 72 9.82 -1.83 -4.22
C VAL A 72 11.00 -1.48 -3.32
N ASP A 73 11.94 -2.40 -3.09
CA ASP A 73 13.16 -2.12 -2.32
C ASP A 73 14.03 -1.06 -3.03
N SER A 74 14.15 -1.12 -4.36
CA SER A 74 14.83 -0.11 -5.18
C SER A 74 14.18 1.26 -5.07
N ILE A 75 12.85 1.35 -5.21
CA ILE A 75 12.07 2.58 -5.09
C ILE A 75 12.17 3.16 -3.67
N TRP A 76 12.22 2.28 -2.66
CA TRP A 76 12.46 2.69 -1.27
C TRP A 76 13.81 3.38 -1.10
N ALA A 77 14.86 2.73 -1.60
CA ALA A 77 16.21 3.28 -1.57
C ALA A 77 16.36 4.56 -2.39
N LYS A 78 15.59 4.72 -3.47
CA LYS A 78 15.63 5.89 -4.35
C LYS A 78 14.85 7.08 -3.80
N GLY A 79 13.73 6.90 -3.09
CA GLY A 79 12.96 8.07 -2.61
C GLY A 79 12.04 7.82 -1.41
N LEU A 80 11.34 6.68 -1.32
CA LEU A 80 10.34 6.49 -0.25
C LEU A 80 10.92 6.51 1.16
N PHE A 81 12.24 6.34 1.34
CA PHE A 81 12.90 6.52 2.64
C PHE A 81 12.62 7.89 3.28
N LEU A 82 12.33 8.93 2.49
CA LEU A 82 11.99 10.27 2.98
C LEU A 82 10.68 10.29 3.79
N LEU A 83 9.73 9.41 3.47
CA LEU A 83 8.49 9.27 4.22
C LEU A 83 8.74 8.76 5.64
N GLN A 84 9.66 7.80 5.82
CA GLN A 84 10.10 7.34 7.14
C GLN A 84 10.77 8.44 7.96
N GLN A 85 11.36 9.43 7.30
CA GLN A 85 11.97 10.60 7.94
C GLN A 85 10.96 11.73 8.21
N GLY A 86 9.67 11.53 7.89
CA GLY A 86 8.60 12.50 8.12
C GLY A 86 8.48 13.59 7.04
N TRP A 87 9.13 13.42 5.88
CA TRP A 87 9.00 14.36 4.78
C TRP A 87 7.83 14.01 3.87
N PRO A 88 7.03 15.00 3.42
CA PRO A 88 6.04 14.79 2.37
C PRO A 88 6.70 14.37 1.07
N LEU A 89 6.23 13.26 0.48
CA LEU A 89 6.65 12.78 -0.83
C LEU A 89 5.43 12.24 -1.58
N PHE A 90 5.37 12.49 -2.88
CA PHE A 90 4.37 11.91 -3.76
C PHE A 90 4.98 11.47 -5.09
N PHE A 91 4.33 10.52 -5.76
CA PHE A 91 4.65 10.20 -7.16
C PHE A 91 3.90 11.19 -8.06
N SER A 92 4.64 12.08 -8.72
CA SER A 92 4.07 13.07 -9.64
C SER A 92 3.89 12.54 -11.06
N GLU A 93 4.71 11.56 -11.44
CA GLU A 93 4.68 10.94 -12.76
C GLU A 93 4.77 9.42 -12.64
N PHE A 94 3.78 8.75 -13.20
CA PHE A 94 3.68 7.30 -13.33
C PHE A 94 2.78 6.99 -14.52
N GLY A 95 2.99 5.83 -15.16
CA GLY A 95 2.22 5.49 -16.35
C GLY A 95 2.45 4.06 -16.82
N PHE A 96 1.50 3.59 -17.61
CA PHE A 96 1.40 2.22 -18.11
C PHE A 96 0.45 2.21 -19.32
N ASP A 97 0.59 1.20 -20.18
CA ASP A 97 -0.32 0.92 -21.28
C ASP A 97 -1.70 0.51 -20.74
N MET A 98 -2.66 1.41 -20.88
CA MET A 98 -4.04 1.23 -20.41
C MET A 98 -4.86 0.26 -21.27
N CYS A 99 -4.32 -0.28 -22.38
CA CYS A 99 -5.01 -1.29 -23.16
C CYS A 99 -5.09 -2.65 -22.44
N GLY A 100 -4.30 -2.85 -21.38
CA GLY A 100 -4.26 -4.10 -20.62
C GLY A 100 -3.56 -5.25 -21.37
N ALA A 101 -2.92 -4.97 -22.50
CA ALA A 101 -2.26 -5.98 -23.34
C ALA A 101 -0.77 -6.16 -23.01
N HIS A 102 -0.12 -5.12 -22.46
CA HIS A 102 1.30 -5.18 -22.12
C HIS A 102 1.51 -5.85 -20.75
N ILE A 103 2.13 -7.03 -20.75
CA ILE A 103 2.28 -7.85 -19.54
C ILE A 103 3.13 -7.16 -18.47
N GLY A 104 4.20 -6.47 -18.85
CA GLY A 104 5.07 -5.77 -17.92
C GLY A 104 4.34 -4.65 -17.18
N ASP A 105 3.52 -3.90 -17.91
CA ASP A 105 2.78 -2.75 -17.41
C ASP A 105 1.64 -3.17 -16.47
N ASN A 106 0.91 -4.23 -16.82
CA ASN A 106 -0.10 -4.82 -15.93
C ASN A 106 0.52 -5.27 -14.60
N ARG A 107 1.68 -5.94 -14.68
CA ARG A 107 2.40 -6.44 -13.51
C ARG A 107 2.97 -5.33 -12.63
N TYR A 108 3.53 -4.30 -13.26
CA TYR A 108 4.00 -3.08 -12.62
C TYR A 108 2.85 -2.37 -11.91
N LEU A 109 1.71 -2.16 -12.59
CA LEU A 109 0.59 -1.39 -12.05
C LEU A 109 0.03 -2.02 -10.77
N THR A 110 -0.16 -3.33 -10.76
CA THR A 110 -0.65 -4.03 -9.56
C THR A 110 0.35 -3.91 -8.42
N CYS A 111 1.66 -3.97 -8.69
CA CYS A 111 2.68 -3.69 -7.68
C CYS A 111 2.70 -2.22 -7.23
N PHE A 112 2.57 -1.24 -8.14
CA PHE A 112 2.57 0.19 -7.84
C PHE A 112 1.43 0.59 -6.91
N LEU A 113 0.24 0.02 -7.12
CA LEU A 113 -0.95 0.28 -6.28
C LEU A 113 -0.89 -0.41 -4.91
N SER A 114 0.11 -1.26 -4.69
CA SER A 114 0.18 -2.10 -3.50
C SER A 114 0.73 -1.39 -2.24
N PRO A 115 1.75 -0.53 -2.24
CA PRO A 115 2.31 0.04 -1.01
C PRO A 115 1.30 0.88 -0.24
N GLY A 116 1.08 0.55 1.04
CA GLY A 116 0.30 1.37 1.96
C GLY A 116 1.15 2.49 2.57
N LEU A 117 0.67 3.73 2.50
CA LEU A 117 1.31 4.87 3.15
C LEU A 117 0.71 5.08 4.56
N PRO A 118 1.52 5.27 5.61
CA PRO A 118 1.02 5.49 6.97
C PRO A 118 0.48 6.91 7.14
N ASN A 119 -0.79 7.10 7.55
CA ASN A 119 -1.32 8.43 7.95
C ASN A 119 -2.59 8.34 8.84
N SER A 120 -2.48 8.03 10.13
CA SER A 120 -3.61 8.23 11.09
C SER A 120 -3.14 8.34 12.54
N ARG A 121 -3.90 9.05 13.39
CA ARG A 121 -3.66 9.25 14.83
C ARG A 121 -3.94 7.99 15.66
N GLU A 122 -4.87 7.17 15.18
CA GLU A 122 -5.15 5.82 15.69
C GLU A 122 -5.06 4.83 14.53
N PRO A 123 -3.84 4.43 14.14
CA PRO A 123 -3.65 3.54 13.03
C PRO A 123 -4.44 2.25 13.23
N TYR A 124 -5.23 1.90 12.23
CA TYR A 124 -5.77 0.57 12.07
C TYR A 124 -5.38 0.08 10.68
N ASN A 125 -5.36 -1.23 10.52
CA ASN A 125 -5.04 -1.85 9.25
C ASN A 125 -6.33 -2.13 8.47
N VAL A 126 -6.25 -2.03 7.16
CA VAL A 126 -7.16 -2.70 6.25
C VAL A 126 -6.39 -3.79 5.51
N ILE A 127 -7.09 -4.83 5.07
CA ILE A 127 -6.50 -5.90 4.25
C ILE A 127 -6.94 -5.62 2.82
N PHE A 128 -6.04 -5.03 2.04
CA PHE A 128 -6.27 -4.57 0.67
C PHE A 128 -5.91 -5.66 -0.34
N HIS A 129 -6.71 -5.81 -1.39
CA HIS A 129 -6.49 -6.73 -2.50
C HIS A 129 -6.13 -5.92 -3.77
N PRO A 130 -4.84 -5.85 -4.16
CA PRO A 130 -4.37 -4.94 -5.20
C PRO A 130 -5.01 -5.14 -6.57
N GLN A 131 -5.29 -6.39 -6.95
CA GLN A 131 -5.84 -6.69 -8.27
C GLN A 131 -7.24 -6.11 -8.48
N THR A 132 -8.06 -6.06 -7.42
CA THR A 132 -9.45 -5.57 -7.51
C THR A 132 -9.61 -4.15 -7.00
N GLY A 133 -8.64 -3.61 -6.25
CA GLY A 133 -8.77 -2.33 -5.57
C GLY A 133 -9.73 -2.35 -4.37
N LEU A 134 -10.15 -3.54 -3.92
CA LEU A 134 -11.10 -3.74 -2.83
C LEU A 134 -10.39 -4.17 -1.54
N CYS A 135 -11.08 -4.06 -0.41
CA CYS A 135 -10.58 -4.50 0.89
C CYS A 135 -11.45 -5.63 1.47
N VAL A 136 -10.87 -6.41 2.37
CA VAL A 136 -11.59 -7.45 3.11
C VAL A 136 -12.58 -6.82 4.08
N LEU A 137 -13.84 -7.24 3.97
CA LEU A 137 -14.96 -6.89 4.83
C LEU A 137 -15.34 -8.12 5.67
N ALA A 138 -15.55 -7.91 6.97
CA ALA A 138 -16.14 -8.90 7.87
C ALA A 138 -17.64 -8.63 8.01
N LYS A 139 -18.46 -9.58 7.55
CA LYS A 139 -19.92 -9.52 7.70
C LYS A 139 -20.35 -9.93 9.10
N ALA A 140 -21.57 -9.54 9.47
CA ALA A 140 -22.21 -9.98 10.73
C ALA A 140 -22.32 -11.52 10.85
N SER A 141 -22.39 -12.22 9.71
CA SER A 141 -22.34 -13.69 9.61
C SER A 141 -20.96 -14.30 9.89
N LYS A 142 -19.93 -13.49 10.19
CA LYS A 142 -18.51 -13.90 10.35
C LYS A 142 -17.86 -14.45 9.08
N SER A 143 -18.53 -14.30 7.94
CA SER A 143 -17.96 -14.52 6.61
C SER A 143 -17.18 -13.28 6.16
N LEU A 144 -16.28 -13.49 5.21
CA LEU A 144 -15.38 -12.47 4.69
C LEU A 144 -15.53 -12.36 3.18
N GLU A 145 -15.59 -11.14 2.68
CA GLU A 145 -15.67 -10.84 1.25
C GLU A 145 -14.87 -9.58 0.91
N LEU A 146 -14.60 -9.37 -0.37
CA LEU A 146 -14.07 -8.13 -0.91
C LEU A 146 -15.19 -7.10 -1.07
N GLY A 147 -14.91 -5.87 -0.67
CA GLY A 147 -15.78 -4.73 -0.94
C GLY A 147 -15.06 -3.40 -0.77
N PRO A 148 -15.79 -2.28 -0.83
CA PRO A 148 -15.21 -0.94 -0.77
C PRO A 148 -14.36 -0.73 0.49
N CYS A 149 -13.15 -0.18 0.33
CA CYS A 149 -12.22 0.00 1.44
C CYS A 149 -12.70 1.00 2.51
N ASP A 150 -13.65 1.87 2.16
CA ASP A 150 -14.31 2.78 3.08
C ASP A 150 -15.34 2.12 4.00
N GLU A 151 -15.80 0.91 3.63
CA GLU A 151 -16.68 0.07 4.43
C GLU A 151 -15.90 -1.01 5.21
N SER A 152 -14.58 -1.08 5.04
CA SER A 152 -13.73 -2.11 5.65
C SER A 152 -13.62 -1.97 7.16
N ASN A 153 -13.69 -3.12 7.83
CA ASN A 153 -13.48 -3.21 9.26
C ASN A 153 -12.07 -2.75 9.65
N ALA A 154 -11.94 -2.24 10.86
CA ALA A 154 -10.65 -1.87 11.40
C ALA A 154 -9.91 -3.12 11.91
N TRP A 155 -8.76 -3.46 11.33
CA TRP A 155 -7.96 -4.61 11.75
C TRP A 155 -6.74 -4.19 12.57
N ASN A 156 -6.32 -5.05 13.48
CA ASN A 156 -5.03 -4.98 14.15
C ASN A 156 -4.19 -6.17 13.70
N TYR A 157 -2.96 -5.91 13.24
CA TYR A 157 -2.00 -6.95 12.93
C TYR A 157 -0.96 -7.01 14.04
N THR A 158 -1.03 -8.05 14.87
CA THR A 158 -0.23 -8.12 16.09
C THR A 158 1.19 -8.62 15.81
N SER A 159 2.12 -8.37 16.75
CA SER A 159 3.47 -8.94 16.69
C SER A 159 3.47 -10.48 16.80
N ALA A 160 2.35 -11.08 17.22
CA ALA A 160 2.13 -12.53 17.23
C ALA A 160 1.51 -13.03 15.91
N PHE A 161 1.52 -12.21 14.85
CA PHE A 161 0.99 -12.51 13.52
C PHE A 161 -0.51 -12.77 13.47
N GLU A 162 -1.30 -12.13 14.34
CA GLU A 162 -2.76 -12.28 14.33
C GLU A 162 -3.41 -11.09 13.62
N LEU A 163 -4.34 -11.38 12.71
CA LEU A 163 -5.22 -10.37 12.12
C LEU A 163 -6.52 -10.33 12.91
N VAL A 164 -6.64 -9.35 13.81
CA VAL A 164 -7.74 -9.20 14.76
C VAL A 164 -8.65 -8.05 14.33
N GLU A 165 -9.94 -8.31 14.20
CA GLU A 165 -10.93 -7.28 13.94
C GLU A 165 -11.17 -6.48 15.24
N LYS A 166 -10.95 -5.15 15.20
CA LYS A 166 -10.87 -4.31 16.40
C LYS A 166 -12.19 -4.19 17.16
N SER A 167 -13.35 -4.25 16.50
CA SER A 167 -14.64 -4.04 17.16
C SER A 167 -15.13 -5.27 17.94
N THR A 168 -14.86 -6.46 17.43
CA THR A 168 -15.31 -7.75 17.98
C THR A 168 -14.21 -8.50 18.74
N GLY A 169 -12.94 -8.16 18.49
CA GLY A 169 -11.78 -8.89 19.03
C GLY A 169 -11.60 -10.28 18.43
N GLN A 170 -12.36 -10.65 17.40
CA GLN A 170 -12.23 -11.91 16.70
C GLN A 170 -11.06 -11.85 15.71
N CYS A 171 -10.36 -12.97 15.51
CA CYS A 171 -9.27 -13.07 14.55
C CYS A 171 -9.67 -13.85 13.31
N LEU A 172 -8.99 -13.52 12.21
CA LEU A 172 -9.03 -14.26 10.96
C LEU A 172 -8.48 -15.68 11.16
N GLN A 173 -9.21 -16.68 10.67
CA GLN A 173 -8.82 -18.08 10.75
C GLN A 173 -8.92 -18.78 9.40
N ALA A 174 -7.89 -19.56 9.09
CA ALA A 174 -7.91 -20.53 8.03
C ALA A 174 -8.70 -21.77 8.46
N THR A 175 -9.50 -22.31 7.55
CA THR A 175 -10.37 -23.47 7.84
C THR A 175 -9.83 -24.73 7.19
N PHE A 176 -9.87 -24.79 5.86
CA PHE A 176 -9.33 -25.86 5.02
C PHE A 176 -8.93 -25.31 3.66
N VAL A 177 -8.14 -26.07 2.89
CA VAL A 177 -7.88 -25.76 1.49
C VAL A 177 -9.20 -25.74 0.71
N GLY A 178 -9.46 -24.66 -0.03
CA GLY A 178 -10.66 -24.47 -0.85
C GLY A 178 -11.89 -23.97 -0.11
N GLU A 179 -11.80 -23.73 1.21
CA GLU A 179 -12.92 -23.26 2.04
C GLU A 179 -12.81 -21.77 2.39
N ASN A 180 -13.93 -21.18 2.78
CA ASN A 180 -13.98 -19.79 3.22
C ASN A 180 -13.14 -19.58 4.50
N ALA A 181 -12.38 -18.49 4.51
CA ALA A 181 -11.81 -17.95 5.74
C ALA A 181 -12.94 -17.41 6.63
N LYS A 182 -12.72 -17.40 7.94
CA LYS A 182 -13.74 -16.97 8.90
C LYS A 182 -13.15 -16.21 10.09
N LEU A 183 -14.02 -15.54 10.83
CA LEU A 183 -13.68 -14.96 12.13
C LEU A 183 -13.93 -15.94 13.28
N GLY A 184 -12.91 -16.17 14.10
CA GLY A 184 -12.97 -17.01 15.30
C GLY A 184 -12.50 -16.27 16.55
N THR A 185 -12.81 -16.84 17.71
CA THR A 185 -12.45 -16.27 19.02
C THR A 185 -11.14 -16.82 19.57
N ASP A 186 -10.66 -17.94 19.03
CA ASP A 186 -9.44 -18.61 19.49
C ASP A 186 -8.27 -18.34 18.56
N CYS A 187 -7.51 -17.30 18.88
CA CYS A 187 -6.39 -16.81 18.08
C CYS A 187 -5.05 -17.50 18.39
N SER A 188 -5.06 -18.45 19.32
CA SER A 188 -3.85 -19.18 19.73
C SER A 188 -3.39 -20.22 18.70
N LYS A 189 -4.31 -20.68 17.84
CA LYS A 189 -4.06 -21.76 16.88
C LYS A 189 -3.17 -21.32 15.71
N PRO A 190 -2.35 -22.23 15.15
CA PRO A 190 -1.56 -21.98 13.94
C PRO A 190 -2.38 -21.45 12.76
N SER A 191 -3.64 -21.87 12.65
CA SER A 191 -4.54 -21.43 11.58
C SER A 191 -5.01 -19.98 11.71
N SER A 192 -4.67 -19.31 12.82
CA SER A 192 -4.93 -17.88 13.04
C SER A 192 -3.64 -17.05 13.03
N LYS A 193 -2.49 -17.67 12.72
CA LYS A 193 -1.17 -17.03 12.66
C LYS A 193 -0.81 -16.77 11.20
N TRP A 194 -1.02 -15.53 10.76
CA TRP A 194 -0.88 -15.07 9.39
C TRP A 194 0.44 -14.35 9.17
N GLN A 195 1.37 -15.00 8.48
CA GLN A 195 2.67 -14.43 8.09
C GLN A 195 2.59 -13.82 6.70
N LEU A 196 3.27 -12.69 6.50
CA LEU A 196 3.46 -12.08 5.19
C LEU A 196 4.68 -12.74 4.53
N ILE A 197 4.43 -13.73 3.68
CA ILE A 197 5.48 -14.46 2.95
C ILE A 197 5.65 -13.91 1.52
N SER A 198 6.59 -14.50 0.78
CA SER A 198 7.12 -14.06 -0.54
C SER A 198 7.96 -12.78 -0.50
N ASN A 199 8.76 -12.58 -1.55
CA ASN A 199 9.61 -11.38 -1.68
C ASN A 199 8.78 -10.09 -1.73
N SER A 200 7.61 -10.13 -2.36
CA SER A 200 6.62 -9.04 -2.35
C SER A 200 5.91 -8.82 -1.00
N ARG A 201 6.02 -9.77 -0.06
CA ARG A 201 5.30 -9.80 1.23
C ARG A 201 3.78 -9.70 1.10
N MET A 202 3.22 -10.11 -0.05
CA MET A 202 1.79 -10.02 -0.33
C MET A 202 1.03 -11.34 -0.14
N HIS A 203 1.74 -12.43 0.16
CA HIS A 203 1.08 -13.68 0.50
C HIS A 203 0.80 -13.71 2.00
N VAL A 204 -0.46 -13.49 2.38
CA VAL A 204 -0.92 -13.61 3.76
C VAL A 204 -1.18 -15.09 4.05
N SER A 205 -0.24 -15.75 4.73
CA SER A 205 -0.15 -17.21 4.84
C SER A 205 -0.33 -17.71 6.27
N ALA A 206 -1.06 -18.81 6.46
CA ALA A 206 -1.21 -19.51 7.73
C ALA A 206 -1.03 -21.03 7.56
N GLU A 207 -0.88 -21.75 8.67
CA GLU A 207 -0.80 -23.21 8.68
C GLU A 207 -2.08 -23.83 9.23
N LEU A 208 -2.66 -24.77 8.49
CA LEU A 208 -3.85 -25.49 8.94
C LEU A 208 -3.53 -26.36 10.16
N THR A 209 -4.32 -26.22 11.24
CA THR A 209 -4.04 -26.91 12.52
C THR A 209 -4.06 -28.43 12.42
N LYS A 210 -4.84 -29.01 11.49
CA LYS A 210 -4.98 -30.48 11.40
C LYS A 210 -3.78 -31.18 10.77
N ASN A 211 -3.10 -30.55 9.81
CA ASN A 211 -2.11 -31.22 8.98
C ASN A 211 -0.86 -30.35 8.67
N GLY A 212 -0.78 -29.15 9.24
CA GLY A 212 0.33 -28.21 9.00
C GLY A 212 0.43 -27.71 7.55
N THR A 213 -0.59 -27.95 6.71
CA THR A 213 -0.54 -27.48 5.32
C THR A 213 -0.58 -25.96 5.31
N ARG A 214 0.39 -25.38 4.60
CA ARG A 214 0.46 -23.95 4.37
C ARG A 214 -0.60 -23.51 3.37
N VAL A 215 -1.37 -22.50 3.73
CA VAL A 215 -2.38 -21.87 2.89
C VAL A 215 -2.20 -20.37 2.88
N CYS A 216 -2.58 -19.73 1.78
CA CYS A 216 -2.64 -18.30 1.60
C CYS A 216 -4.10 -17.85 1.47
N LEU A 217 -4.38 -16.60 1.86
CA LEU A 217 -5.61 -15.93 1.47
C LEU A 217 -5.69 -15.87 -0.06
N ASP A 218 -6.88 -16.09 -0.59
CA ASP A 218 -7.17 -16.07 -2.02
C ASP A 218 -8.55 -15.44 -2.22
N ALA A 219 -8.64 -14.50 -3.16
CA ALA A 219 -9.89 -13.86 -3.55
C ALA A 219 -10.64 -14.78 -4.51
N GLY A 220 -11.79 -15.27 -4.08
CA GLY A 220 -12.72 -16.02 -4.91
C GLY A 220 -13.27 -15.16 -6.06
N PRO A 221 -13.74 -15.78 -7.15
CA PRO A 221 -14.31 -15.05 -8.30
C PRO A 221 -15.53 -14.21 -7.97
N ASP A 222 -16.25 -14.57 -6.91
CA ASP A 222 -17.42 -13.88 -6.35
C ASP A 222 -17.05 -12.85 -5.28
N GLY A 223 -15.75 -12.65 -5.02
CA GLY A 223 -15.23 -11.79 -3.97
C GLY A 223 -15.15 -12.45 -2.59
N ALA A 224 -15.55 -13.71 -2.43
CA ALA A 224 -15.40 -14.41 -1.15
C ALA A 224 -13.92 -14.60 -0.79
N ILE A 225 -13.57 -14.47 0.49
CA ILE A 225 -12.20 -14.73 0.94
C ILE A 225 -12.06 -16.21 1.31
N ILE A 226 -11.28 -16.93 0.51
CA ILE A 226 -11.02 -18.36 0.67
C ILE A 226 -9.56 -18.62 1.07
N THR A 227 -9.28 -19.83 1.56
CA THR A 227 -7.91 -20.27 1.84
C THR A 227 -7.47 -21.38 0.89
N ASN A 228 -6.43 -21.12 0.09
CA ASN A 228 -5.89 -22.07 -0.87
C ASN A 228 -4.40 -22.33 -0.66
N GLN A 229 -3.84 -23.34 -1.30
CA GLN A 229 -2.39 -23.47 -1.38
C GLN A 229 -1.78 -22.24 -2.03
N CYS A 230 -0.65 -21.77 -1.47
CA CYS A 230 0.03 -20.57 -1.94
C CYS A 230 0.59 -20.77 -3.36
N LYS A 231 0.26 -19.85 -4.26
CA LYS A 231 0.70 -19.83 -5.67
C LYS A 231 2.01 -19.06 -5.80
N CYS A 232 2.75 -19.34 -6.87
CA CYS A 232 3.89 -18.54 -7.35
C CYS A 232 4.97 -18.21 -6.31
N LEU A 233 5.19 -19.13 -5.37
CA LEU A 233 6.36 -19.11 -4.47
C LEU A 233 7.60 -19.74 -5.13
N THR A 234 7.45 -20.25 -6.36
CA THR A 234 8.50 -20.85 -7.18
C THR A 234 8.94 -19.87 -8.28
N VAL A 235 10.07 -20.15 -8.95
CA VAL A 235 10.71 -19.25 -9.93
C VAL A 235 9.96 -19.20 -11.29
N ASP A 236 8.82 -19.88 -11.43
CA ASP A 236 8.07 -19.95 -12.69
C ASP A 236 7.53 -18.56 -13.11
N PRO A 237 8.01 -17.98 -14.23
CA PRO A 237 7.63 -16.64 -14.67
C PRO A 237 6.21 -16.58 -15.25
N THR A 238 5.58 -17.71 -15.55
CA THR A 238 4.20 -17.78 -16.08
C THR A 238 3.15 -17.83 -14.98
N CYS A 239 3.57 -18.03 -13.74
CA CYS A 239 2.66 -18.14 -12.62
C CYS A 239 2.03 -16.79 -12.26
N ASN A 240 0.70 -16.76 -12.10
CA ASN A 240 -0.07 -15.58 -11.69
C ASN A 240 -0.47 -15.66 -10.20
N PRO A 241 0.09 -14.78 -9.33
CA PRO A 241 -0.24 -14.76 -7.90
C PRO A 241 -1.37 -13.77 -7.52
N GLU A 242 -1.89 -12.98 -8.46
CA GLU A 242 -2.63 -11.75 -8.14
C GLU A 242 -3.88 -11.98 -7.27
N SER A 243 -4.58 -13.10 -7.45
CA SER A 243 -5.74 -13.44 -6.62
C SER A 243 -5.37 -13.72 -5.16
N GLN A 244 -4.11 -14.04 -4.88
CA GLN A 244 -3.59 -14.32 -3.53
C GLN A 244 -2.79 -13.16 -2.94
N TRP A 245 -2.73 -12.04 -3.65
CA TRP A 245 -2.06 -10.85 -3.15
C TRP A 245 -2.97 -10.05 -2.26
N PHE A 246 -2.58 -9.98 -0.99
CA PHE A 246 -3.21 -9.13 0.00
C PHE A 246 -2.14 -8.33 0.72
N LYS A 247 -2.44 -7.08 1.00
CA LYS A 247 -1.59 -6.23 1.83
C LYS A 247 -2.33 -5.75 3.05
N VAL A 248 -1.66 -5.91 4.18
CA VAL A 248 -2.06 -5.32 5.44
C VAL A 248 -1.47 -3.92 5.46
N ILE A 249 -2.30 -2.93 5.16
CA ILE A 249 -1.89 -1.53 5.04
C ILE A 249 -2.55 -0.70 6.13
N LEU A 250 -1.84 0.32 6.60
CA LEU A 250 -2.42 1.30 7.50
C LEU A 250 -3.48 2.11 6.77
N SER A 251 -4.65 2.23 7.37
CA SER A 251 -5.69 3.14 6.91
C SER A 251 -5.25 4.58 7.16
N SER A 252 -5.47 5.42 6.16
CA SER A 252 -5.35 6.87 6.30
C SER A 252 -6.57 7.53 6.95
N ARG A 253 -7.61 6.74 7.24
CA ARG A 253 -8.83 7.19 7.89
C ARG A 253 -8.72 7.07 9.40
N ASP A 254 -9.47 7.90 10.10
CA ASP A 254 -9.75 7.67 11.50
C ASP A 254 -10.73 6.50 11.64
N THR A 255 -10.67 5.82 12.77
CA THR A 255 -11.69 4.84 13.13
C THR A 255 -13.07 5.50 13.07
N PRO A 256 -14.16 4.79 12.71
CA PRO A 256 -15.50 5.38 12.74
C PRO A 256 -15.79 6.02 14.10
N GLY A 257 -15.85 7.36 14.16
CA GLY A 257 -15.98 8.15 15.38
C GLY A 257 -14.74 8.94 15.85
N GLY A 258 -13.58 8.80 15.19
CA GLY A 258 -12.36 9.58 15.47
C GLY A 258 -12.27 10.88 14.65
N SER A 259 -11.60 11.90 15.20
CA SER A 259 -11.38 13.19 14.52
C SER A 259 -10.12 13.19 13.64
N SER A 260 -10.29 13.60 12.39
CA SER A 260 -9.23 13.64 11.38
C SER A 260 -8.19 14.73 11.57
N ILE A 261 -6.92 14.38 11.31
CA ILE A 261 -5.79 15.33 11.24
C ILE A 261 -5.77 16.08 9.91
N LEU A 262 -6.31 15.49 8.84
CA LEU A 262 -6.47 16.17 7.55
C LEU A 262 -7.80 16.94 7.53
N GLN A 263 -8.00 17.80 8.54
CA GLN A 263 -8.77 19.00 8.28
C GLN A 263 -7.90 19.87 7.37
N LEU A 264 -8.04 19.69 6.05
CA LEU A 264 -7.84 20.82 5.15
C LEU A 264 -8.62 21.98 5.78
N PRO A 265 -8.01 23.16 5.97
CA PRO A 265 -8.76 24.30 6.46
C PRO A 265 -10.00 24.41 5.59
N SER A 266 -11.18 24.49 6.21
CA SER A 266 -12.40 24.81 5.49
C SER A 266 -12.20 26.21 4.93
N VAL A 267 -11.59 26.32 3.76
CA VAL A 267 -11.56 27.56 3.02
C VAL A 267 -12.99 27.72 2.57
N GLY A 268 -13.75 28.47 3.39
CA GLY A 268 -15.07 28.93 3.02
C GLY A 268 -15.01 29.61 1.64
N PRO A 269 -16.17 29.75 0.97
CA PRO A 269 -16.23 30.32 -0.37
C PRO A 269 -15.35 31.57 -0.46
N TRP A 270 -14.44 31.56 -1.43
CA TRP A 270 -13.48 32.62 -1.68
C TRP A 270 -14.24 33.95 -1.73
N PRO A 271 -13.83 35.00 -1.00
CA PRO A 271 -14.49 36.29 -1.12
C PRO A 271 -14.39 36.75 -2.58
N PRO A 272 -15.49 37.23 -3.18
CA PRO A 272 -15.45 37.69 -4.56
C PRO A 272 -14.42 38.81 -4.67
N LYS A 273 -13.47 38.64 -5.59
CA LYS A 273 -12.50 39.69 -5.93
C LYS A 273 -13.29 40.94 -6.31
N SER A 274 -13.16 42.00 -5.50
CA SER A 274 -13.54 43.34 -5.92
C SER A 274 -12.64 43.74 -7.07
N LEU A 275 -13.16 43.65 -8.30
CA LEU A 275 -12.59 44.34 -9.45
C LEU A 275 -12.83 45.84 -9.22
N SER A 276 -11.84 46.54 -8.67
CA SER A 276 -11.77 47.99 -8.79
C SER A 276 -11.36 48.34 -10.21
N SER A 277 -12.22 49.09 -10.89
CA SER A 277 -12.00 49.73 -12.18
C SER A 277 -10.89 50.77 -12.12
#